data_AF-A0A960KVA9-F1
#
_entry.id   AF-A0A960KVA9-F1
#
_cell.length_a   1.000
_cell.length_b   1.000
_cell.length_c   1.000
_cell.angle_alpha   90.00
_cell.angle_beta   90.00
_cell.angle_gamma   90.00
#
_symmetry.space_group_name_H-M   'P 1'
#
loop_
_entity.id
_entity.type
_entity.pdbx_description
1 polymer ?
#
loop_
_entity_poly.entity_id
_entity_poly.type
_entity_poly.pdbx_seq_one_letter_code
_entity_poly.pdbx_strand_id
1 'polypeptide(L)'
;MAKEVVIVSGARTPIGRFQGGLAPLTAVQLGTIAAKETLRRAGVAASEIDEVIMGCVLPAGLGQNPARQVLIHAGIPSSQGAFTINKVCGSGLKAVMLGAQAIKAGDAEVVLAGGMESMSNAPYLMPKARDGYRMGHQQVVDSMINDGLWDIYNDFHMGATAEMVADKYEVSRAAQDQYALDSHLKALEAIDRGWFKDEIVPVEIAGRKGTVVVDTDEGPRRDTSLDVLGKLKPAFKKDGSVTAGNAPSVNDGAATVLVMSAEKAQKLGLKPLARIVDYAVGGLDPEWVMMTPVPATTKLFQKTGWTPENVDLFEFNEAFSVQACAVTRELGVDVAKVNVHGGAVALGHPIGASGSRILLTLIHALKQKGKNRGVASLCMGGGNGLAMGIEIE
;
A
#
# COMPACT_ATOMS: atom_id res chain seq x y z
N MET A 1 10.48 8.58 -29.05
CA MET A 1 10.21 7.36 -28.24
C MET A 1 9.89 7.82 -26.83
N ALA A 2 8.93 7.20 -26.14
CA ALA A 2 8.65 7.55 -24.75
C ALA A 2 9.87 7.24 -23.87
N LYS A 3 10.23 8.13 -22.92
CA LYS A 3 11.36 7.90 -22.01
C LYS A 3 11.14 6.61 -21.22
N GLU A 4 12.19 5.80 -21.12
CA GLU A 4 12.20 4.66 -20.20
C GLU A 4 12.26 5.16 -18.75
N VAL A 5 11.45 4.55 -17.88
CA VAL A 5 11.31 4.95 -16.48
C VAL A 5 11.73 3.80 -15.59
N VAL A 6 12.56 4.11 -14.60
CA VAL A 6 13.13 3.16 -13.65
C VAL A 6 12.88 3.60 -12.21
N ILE A 7 12.93 2.64 -11.30
CA ILE A 7 13.01 2.84 -9.86
C ILE A 7 14.45 2.54 -9.45
N VAL A 8 15.12 3.47 -8.79
CA VAL A 8 16.55 3.33 -8.42
C VAL A 8 16.78 3.10 -6.92
N SER A 9 15.76 3.38 -6.11
CA SER A 9 15.83 3.25 -4.65
C SER A 9 14.43 3.18 -4.06
N GLY A 10 14.32 2.65 -2.85
CA GLY A 10 13.12 2.69 -2.05
C GLY A 10 13.37 2.31 -0.60
N ALA A 11 12.46 2.75 0.25
CA ALA A 11 12.43 2.42 1.67
C ALA A 11 10.98 2.52 2.19
N ARG A 12 10.68 1.66 3.16
CA ARG A 12 9.44 1.71 3.93
C ARG A 12 9.73 1.69 5.42
N THR A 13 8.85 2.28 6.21
CA THR A 13 8.83 2.00 7.65
C THR A 13 8.37 0.54 7.88
N PRO A 14 8.53 0.00 9.10
CA PRO A 14 7.69 -1.11 9.52
C PRO A 14 6.22 -0.72 9.43
N ILE A 15 5.35 -1.72 9.40
CA ILE A 15 3.90 -1.53 9.51
C ILE A 15 3.52 -1.70 10.99
N GLY A 16 3.04 -0.61 11.58
CA GLY A 16 2.53 -0.59 12.95
C GLY A 16 1.08 -1.09 13.00
N ARG A 17 0.71 -1.78 14.07
CA ARG A 17 -0.71 -2.08 14.36
C ARG A 17 -1.44 -0.80 14.78
N PHE A 18 -2.77 -0.79 14.66
CA PHE A 18 -3.59 0.30 15.19
C PHE A 18 -3.31 0.55 16.66
N GLN A 19 -3.00 1.80 17.00
CA GLN A 19 -2.58 2.23 18.33
C GLN A 19 -1.35 1.45 18.88
N GLY A 20 -0.52 0.92 17.96
CA GLY A 20 0.70 0.16 18.25
C GLY A 20 1.95 1.03 18.31
N GLY A 21 3.10 0.47 17.94
CA GLY A 21 4.40 1.10 18.11
C GLY A 21 4.55 2.42 17.36
N LEU A 22 3.91 2.57 16.20
CA LEU A 22 4.02 3.77 15.37
C LEU A 22 2.98 4.86 15.69
N ALA A 23 2.01 4.60 16.56
CA ALA A 23 0.95 5.54 16.90
C ALA A 23 1.41 6.92 17.39
N PRO A 24 2.58 7.09 18.04
CA PRO A 24 3.08 8.42 18.40
C PRO A 24 3.49 9.32 17.23
N LEU A 25 3.57 8.79 16.01
CA LEU A 25 4.04 9.53 14.83
C LEU A 25 2.90 9.80 13.85
N THR A 26 2.87 11.00 13.29
CA THR A 26 1.94 11.38 12.22
C THR A 26 2.31 10.71 10.90
N ALA A 27 1.35 10.63 9.96
CA ALA A 27 1.61 10.15 8.60
C ALA A 27 2.78 10.89 7.93
N VAL A 28 2.87 12.21 8.13
CA VAL A 28 3.95 13.06 7.58
C VAL A 28 5.32 12.69 8.15
N GLN A 29 5.40 12.39 9.45
CA GLN A 29 6.66 11.96 10.08
C GLN A 29 7.11 10.60 9.52
N LEU A 30 6.18 9.64 9.40
CA LEU A 30 6.47 8.33 8.79
C LEU A 30 6.92 8.49 7.32
N GLY A 31 6.21 9.31 6.54
CA GLY A 31 6.56 9.64 5.15
C GLY A 31 7.93 10.30 5.04
N THR A 32 8.27 11.20 5.96
CA THR A 32 9.59 11.84 6.04
C THR A 32 10.71 10.84 6.30
N ILE A 33 10.50 9.89 7.22
CA ILE A 33 11.49 8.85 7.54
C ILE A 33 11.76 7.98 6.31
N ALA A 34 10.71 7.50 5.65
CA ALA A 34 10.83 6.71 4.42
C ALA A 34 11.51 7.52 3.29
N ALA A 35 11.12 8.77 3.10
CA ALA A 35 11.70 9.66 2.08
C ALA A 35 13.21 9.87 2.28
N LYS A 36 13.63 10.21 3.51
CA LYS A 36 15.05 10.40 3.84
C LYS A 36 15.86 9.15 3.57
N GLU A 37 15.36 7.98 3.96
CA GLU A 37 16.07 6.74 3.72
C GLU A 37 16.15 6.42 2.22
N THR A 38 15.08 6.61 1.46
CA THR A 38 15.07 6.42 0.00
C THR A 38 16.15 7.27 -0.67
N LEU A 39 16.25 8.56 -0.31
CA LEU A 39 17.29 9.45 -0.84
C LEU A 39 18.69 9.02 -0.40
N ARG A 40 18.85 8.65 0.87
CA ARG A 40 20.14 8.18 1.42
C ARG A 40 20.63 6.92 0.71
N ARG A 41 19.76 5.93 0.50
CA ARG A 41 20.06 4.68 -0.22
C ARG A 41 20.37 4.92 -1.70
N ALA A 42 19.71 5.89 -2.32
CA ALA A 42 19.98 6.27 -3.71
C ALA A 42 21.34 6.96 -3.88
N GLY A 43 21.85 7.61 -2.84
CA GLY A 43 23.03 8.48 -2.96
C GLY A 43 22.77 9.73 -3.82
N VAL A 44 21.49 10.12 -3.98
CA VAL A 44 21.08 11.26 -4.80
C VAL A 44 20.93 12.49 -3.92
N ALA A 45 21.50 13.61 -4.37
CA ALA A 45 21.34 14.88 -3.68
C ALA A 45 19.88 15.33 -3.72
N ALA A 46 19.36 15.85 -2.60
CA ALA A 46 17.96 16.28 -2.50
C ALA A 46 17.60 17.40 -3.50
N SER A 47 18.59 18.13 -4.01
CA SER A 47 18.42 19.15 -5.07
C SER A 47 18.14 18.58 -6.45
N GLU A 48 18.43 17.29 -6.68
CA GLU A 48 18.12 16.62 -7.95
C GLU A 48 16.64 16.24 -8.07
N ILE A 49 15.86 16.33 -6.98
CA ILE A 49 14.44 15.97 -6.99
C ILE A 49 13.63 17.09 -7.62
N ASP A 50 12.90 16.78 -8.69
CA ASP A 50 12.03 17.75 -9.38
C ASP A 50 10.67 17.87 -8.66
N GLU A 51 10.13 16.74 -8.21
CA GLU A 51 8.80 16.68 -7.60
C GLU A 51 8.66 15.57 -6.54
N VAL A 52 7.83 15.83 -5.53
CA VAL A 52 7.42 14.86 -4.51
C VAL A 52 5.93 14.57 -4.61
N ILE A 53 5.57 13.32 -4.89
CA ILE A 53 4.18 12.88 -5.03
C ILE A 53 3.89 11.84 -3.95
N MET A 54 3.04 12.17 -2.97
CA MET A 54 2.73 11.27 -1.86
C MET A 54 1.24 10.97 -1.77
N GLY A 55 0.91 9.68 -1.68
CA GLY A 55 -0.41 9.20 -1.31
C GLY A 55 -0.71 9.40 0.18
N CYS A 56 -1.88 9.94 0.51
CA CYS A 56 -2.42 10.01 1.87
C CYS A 56 -3.95 10.10 1.79
N VAL A 57 -4.63 9.14 2.42
CA VAL A 57 -6.10 9.02 2.35
C VAL A 57 -6.79 9.77 3.48
N LEU A 58 -6.13 9.87 4.64
CA LEU A 58 -6.69 10.52 5.84
C LEU A 58 -5.97 11.85 6.13
N PRO A 59 -6.08 12.89 5.26
CA PRO A 59 -5.37 14.16 5.44
C PRO A 59 -6.01 15.07 6.51
N ALA A 60 -7.17 14.69 7.06
CA ALA A 60 -7.90 15.50 8.02
C ALA A 60 -7.02 15.84 9.23
N GLY A 61 -6.82 17.14 9.49
CA GLY A 61 -6.01 17.62 10.62
C GLY A 61 -4.49 17.58 10.40
N LEU A 62 -3.99 17.05 9.28
CA LEU A 62 -2.54 17.03 8.98
C LEU A 62 -1.98 18.38 8.56
N GLY A 63 -2.84 19.37 8.28
CA GLY A 63 -2.43 20.68 7.77
C GLY A 63 -2.30 20.73 6.24
N GLN A 64 -1.69 21.80 5.73
CA GLN A 64 -1.60 22.05 4.29
C GLN A 64 -0.66 21.03 3.62
N ASN A 65 -1.14 20.41 2.54
CA ASN A 65 -0.39 19.55 1.63
C ASN A 65 0.64 18.63 2.32
N PRO A 66 0.21 17.50 2.91
CA PRO A 66 1.10 16.55 3.59
C PRO A 66 2.36 16.15 2.80
N ALA A 67 2.27 15.96 1.48
CA ALA A 67 3.43 15.67 0.61
C ALA A 67 4.47 16.80 0.63
N ARG A 68 4.03 18.06 0.67
CA ARG A 68 4.92 19.22 0.79
C ARG A 68 5.61 19.26 2.16
N GLN A 69 4.92 18.84 3.22
CA GLN A 69 5.56 18.71 4.53
C GLN A 69 6.68 17.65 4.49
N VAL A 70 6.43 16.50 3.85
CA VAL A 70 7.48 15.48 3.60
C VAL A 70 8.65 16.06 2.80
N LEU A 71 8.38 16.78 1.71
CA LEU A 71 9.42 17.44 0.90
C LEU A 71 10.35 18.30 1.77
N ILE A 72 9.77 19.22 2.55
CA ILE A 72 10.53 20.14 3.39
C ILE A 72 11.29 19.39 4.48
N HIS A 73 10.63 18.47 5.19
CA HIS A 73 11.25 17.75 6.30
C HIS A 73 12.29 16.72 5.85
N ALA A 74 12.22 16.23 4.60
CA ALA A 74 13.23 15.38 3.98
C ALA A 74 14.48 16.16 3.51
N GLY A 75 14.47 17.49 3.56
CA GLY A 75 15.58 18.34 3.15
C GLY A 75 15.64 18.62 1.63
N ILE A 76 14.56 18.35 0.91
CA ILE A 76 14.42 18.72 -0.51
C ILE A 76 14.19 20.24 -0.59
N PRO A 77 14.83 20.96 -1.54
CA PRO A 77 14.69 22.41 -1.63
C PRO A 77 13.24 22.86 -1.75
N SER A 78 12.88 23.90 -1.01
CA SER A 78 11.53 24.47 -1.04
C SER A 78 11.13 25.06 -2.40
N SER A 79 12.07 25.24 -3.33
CA SER A 79 11.76 25.62 -4.71
C SER A 79 11.09 24.51 -5.52
N GLN A 80 11.14 23.25 -5.07
CA GLN A 80 10.61 22.10 -5.81
C GLN A 80 9.12 21.84 -5.58
N GLY A 81 8.49 21.12 -6.50
CA GLY A 81 7.06 20.80 -6.47
C GLY A 81 6.71 19.69 -5.49
N ALA A 82 5.52 19.76 -4.87
CA ALA A 82 4.95 18.63 -4.17
C ALA A 82 3.43 18.67 -4.16
N PHE A 83 2.80 17.52 -4.30
CA PHE A 83 1.35 17.41 -4.10
C PHE A 83 0.96 16.07 -3.46
N THR A 84 -0.11 16.14 -2.69
CA THR A 84 -0.72 14.99 -2.02
C THR A 84 -1.83 14.46 -2.90
N ILE A 85 -1.86 13.15 -3.12
CA ILE A 85 -2.94 12.49 -3.86
C ILE A 85 -3.74 11.58 -2.95
N ASN A 86 -5.04 11.51 -3.22
CA ASN A 86 -5.92 10.53 -2.63
C ASN A 86 -6.59 9.74 -3.76
N LYS A 87 -6.25 8.45 -3.82
CA LYS A 87 -6.94 7.43 -4.60
C LYS A 87 -7.20 6.20 -3.71
N VAL A 88 -7.62 6.46 -2.47
CA VAL A 88 -7.87 5.48 -1.41
C VAL A 88 -6.67 4.52 -1.28
N CYS A 89 -6.88 3.20 -1.19
CA CYS A 89 -5.82 2.21 -0.98
C CYS A 89 -4.70 2.24 -2.04
N GLY A 90 -5.00 2.73 -3.25
CA GLY A 90 -4.05 2.78 -4.36
C GLY A 90 -3.27 4.09 -4.46
N SER A 91 -3.43 5.00 -3.50
CA SER A 91 -2.75 6.30 -3.49
C SER A 91 -1.22 6.14 -3.66
N GLY A 92 -0.59 5.29 -2.86
CA GLY A 92 0.87 5.08 -2.93
C GLY A 92 1.35 4.56 -4.30
N LEU A 93 0.63 3.61 -4.91
CA LEU A 93 1.00 3.09 -6.24
C LEU A 93 0.69 4.10 -7.35
N LYS A 94 -0.41 4.84 -7.22
CA LYS A 94 -0.78 5.89 -8.18
C LYS A 94 0.24 7.03 -8.18
N ALA A 95 0.88 7.33 -7.05
CA ALA A 95 1.95 8.31 -6.98
C ALA A 95 3.14 7.90 -7.87
N VAL A 96 3.53 6.62 -7.83
CA VAL A 96 4.58 6.07 -8.69
C VAL A 96 4.18 6.13 -10.16
N MET A 97 2.93 5.80 -10.48
CA MET A 97 2.42 5.95 -11.85
C MET A 97 2.45 7.40 -12.33
N LEU A 98 2.09 8.37 -11.48
CA LEU A 98 2.12 9.80 -11.82
C LEU A 98 3.56 10.29 -12.03
N GLY A 99 4.51 9.86 -11.20
CA GLY A 99 5.93 10.15 -11.41
C GLY A 99 6.44 9.60 -12.75
N ALA A 100 6.06 8.37 -13.10
CA ALA A 100 6.38 7.80 -14.41
C ALA A 100 5.71 8.57 -15.57
N GLN A 101 4.48 9.07 -15.37
CA GLN A 101 3.78 9.89 -16.35
C GLN A 101 4.46 11.25 -16.57
N ALA A 102 4.85 11.94 -15.50
CA ALA A 102 5.58 13.21 -15.57
C ALA A 102 6.92 13.05 -16.30
N ILE A 103 7.66 11.98 -16.01
CA ILE A 103 8.93 11.69 -16.69
C ILE A 103 8.72 11.40 -18.18
N LYS A 104 7.69 10.60 -18.53
CA LYS A 104 7.35 10.31 -19.93
C LYS A 104 6.88 11.55 -20.69
N ALA A 105 6.20 12.48 -20.02
CA ALA A 105 5.77 13.76 -20.58
C ALA A 105 6.94 14.75 -20.79
N GLY A 106 8.03 14.57 -20.06
CA GLY A 106 9.20 15.45 -20.10
C GLY A 106 9.18 16.57 -19.05
N ASP A 107 8.22 16.53 -18.12
CA ASP A 107 8.05 17.54 -17.08
C ASP A 107 8.99 17.35 -15.88
N ALA A 108 9.52 16.12 -15.70
CA ALA A 108 10.46 15.76 -14.64
C ALA A 108 11.48 14.72 -15.11
N GLU A 109 12.59 14.58 -14.39
CA GLU A 109 13.56 13.49 -14.55
C GLU A 109 13.73 12.64 -13.29
N VAL A 110 13.47 13.22 -12.12
CA VAL A 110 13.59 12.56 -10.81
C VAL A 110 12.40 12.91 -9.92
N VAL A 111 11.61 11.90 -9.56
CA VAL A 111 10.40 12.04 -8.74
C VAL A 111 10.50 11.13 -7.53
N LEU A 112 10.40 11.71 -6.33
CA LEU A 112 10.17 10.91 -5.13
C LEU A 112 8.68 10.61 -5.04
N ALA A 113 8.31 9.33 -5.11
CA ALA A 113 6.93 8.91 -5.14
C ALA A 113 6.64 7.85 -4.07
N GLY A 114 5.42 7.83 -3.55
CA GLY A 114 5.02 6.79 -2.61
C GLY A 114 3.75 7.15 -1.87
N GLY A 115 3.67 6.68 -0.63
CA GLY A 115 2.51 6.91 0.21
C GLY A 115 2.83 6.78 1.68
N MET A 116 1.97 7.38 2.48
CA MET A 116 2.06 7.43 3.93
C MET A 116 0.67 7.41 4.52
N GLU A 117 0.52 6.76 5.66
CA GLU A 117 -0.72 6.79 6.42
C GLU A 117 -0.43 6.62 7.91
N SER A 118 -1.21 7.33 8.73
CA SER A 118 -1.36 6.95 10.13
C SER A 118 -2.85 6.92 10.45
N MET A 119 -3.41 5.72 10.40
CA MET A 119 -4.81 5.50 10.73
C MET A 119 -5.05 5.65 12.24
N SER A 120 -4.04 5.40 13.07
CA SER A 120 -4.09 5.63 14.52
C SER A 120 -4.30 7.10 14.90
N ASN A 121 -3.87 8.03 14.03
CA ASN A 121 -3.95 9.48 14.27
C ASN A 121 -5.13 10.14 13.55
N ALA A 122 -6.03 9.36 12.93
CA ALA A 122 -7.20 9.89 12.27
C ALA A 122 -8.14 10.60 13.29
N PRO A 123 -8.56 11.85 13.03
CA PRO A 123 -9.41 12.57 13.96
C PRO A 123 -10.86 12.09 13.91
N TYR A 124 -11.61 12.47 14.94
CA TYR A 124 -13.06 12.51 14.87
C TYR A 124 -13.54 13.86 14.33
N LEU A 125 -14.63 13.87 13.56
CA LEU A 125 -15.20 15.04 12.90
C LEU A 125 -16.56 15.42 13.50
N MET A 126 -16.81 16.73 13.54
CA MET A 126 -18.10 17.32 13.92
C MET A 126 -18.59 18.25 12.79
N PRO A 127 -19.22 17.71 11.72
CA PRO A 127 -19.42 18.45 10.47
C PRO A 127 -20.24 19.73 10.60
N LYS A 128 -21.22 19.77 11.51
CA LYS A 128 -22.08 20.96 11.71
C LYS A 128 -21.57 21.89 12.82
N ALA A 129 -20.41 21.61 13.44
CA ALA A 129 -19.88 22.45 14.51
C ALA A 129 -19.59 23.90 14.05
N ARG A 130 -19.28 24.09 12.76
CA ARG A 130 -18.99 25.42 12.20
C ARG A 130 -20.23 26.33 12.20
N ASP A 131 -21.39 25.81 11.81
CA ASP A 131 -22.64 26.57 11.74
C ASP A 131 -23.45 26.51 13.05
N GLY A 132 -23.08 25.58 13.94
CA GLY A 132 -23.74 25.33 15.21
C GLY A 132 -24.82 24.24 15.11
N TYR A 133 -24.93 23.43 16.17
CA TYR A 133 -25.86 22.31 16.23
C TYR A 133 -27.28 22.68 16.70
N ARG A 134 -27.49 23.92 17.15
CA ARG A 134 -28.74 24.46 17.71
C ARG A 134 -29.26 23.71 18.95
N MET A 135 -29.82 22.51 18.81
CA MET A 135 -30.42 21.71 19.89
C MET A 135 -30.55 20.24 19.48
N GLY A 136 -30.33 19.30 20.42
CA GLY A 136 -30.49 17.84 20.22
C GLY A 136 -29.18 17.07 20.09
N HIS A 137 -29.24 15.74 20.25
CA HIS A 137 -28.08 14.85 20.14
C HIS A 137 -27.51 14.81 18.72
N GLN A 138 -26.20 14.61 18.60
CA GLN A 138 -25.47 14.60 17.35
C GLN A 138 -24.44 13.48 17.34
N GLN A 139 -24.06 13.05 16.14
CA GLN A 139 -23.00 12.07 15.95
C GLN A 139 -21.65 12.78 15.79
N VAL A 140 -20.63 12.18 16.38
CA VAL A 140 -19.24 12.48 16.11
C VAL A 140 -18.74 11.43 15.13
N VAL A 141 -18.25 11.87 13.96
CA VAL A 141 -17.94 10.99 12.83
C VAL A 141 -16.49 10.53 12.93
N ASP A 142 -16.24 9.22 12.84
CA ASP A 142 -14.89 8.67 12.76
C ASP A 142 -14.33 8.93 11.35
N SER A 143 -13.29 9.78 11.20
CA SER A 143 -12.79 10.12 9.86
C SER A 143 -12.07 8.95 9.19
N MET A 144 -11.49 8.02 9.95
CA MET A 144 -10.84 6.84 9.38
C MET A 144 -11.87 5.98 8.66
N ILE A 145 -13.02 5.75 9.31
CA ILE A 145 -14.10 4.98 8.70
C ILE A 145 -14.70 5.77 7.53
N ASN A 146 -15.11 7.02 7.77
CA ASN A 146 -15.82 7.82 6.77
C ASN A 146 -15.00 8.07 5.49
N ASP A 147 -13.73 8.44 5.63
CA ASP A 147 -12.90 8.86 4.49
C ASP A 147 -12.08 7.70 3.90
N GLY A 148 -11.93 6.60 4.63
CA GLY A 148 -11.05 5.48 4.26
C GLY A 148 -11.73 4.12 4.07
N LEU A 149 -12.78 3.80 4.83
CA LEU A 149 -13.32 2.44 4.95
C LEU A 149 -14.83 2.31 4.68
N TRP A 150 -15.49 3.39 4.29
CA TRP A 150 -16.93 3.43 4.01
C TRP A 150 -17.20 3.58 2.52
N ASP A 151 -18.14 2.79 2.00
CA ASP A 151 -18.69 3.00 0.67
C ASP A 151 -19.79 4.05 0.75
N ILE A 152 -19.48 5.29 0.36
CA ILE A 152 -20.43 6.41 0.47
C ILE A 152 -21.64 6.28 -0.48
N TYR A 153 -21.56 5.41 -1.48
CA TYR A 153 -22.59 5.24 -2.50
C TYR A 153 -23.68 4.27 -2.05
N ASN A 154 -23.29 3.18 -1.38
CA ASN A 154 -24.20 2.12 -0.94
C ASN A 154 -24.39 2.06 0.59
N ASP A 155 -23.74 2.95 1.32
CA ASP A 155 -23.85 3.13 2.78
C ASP A 155 -23.52 1.87 3.59
N PHE A 156 -22.35 1.29 3.34
CA PHE A 156 -21.81 0.19 4.14
C PHE A 156 -20.29 0.23 4.28
N HIS A 157 -19.77 -0.53 5.23
CA HIS A 157 -18.33 -0.72 5.41
C HIS A 157 -17.72 -1.57 4.29
N MET A 158 -16.45 -1.36 3.92
CA MET A 158 -15.74 -2.17 2.90
C MET A 158 -15.83 -3.69 3.15
N GLY A 159 -15.93 -4.10 4.41
CA GLY A 159 -16.09 -5.51 4.77
C GLY A 159 -17.40 -6.15 4.27
N ALA A 160 -18.45 -5.37 4.02
CA ALA A 160 -19.66 -5.86 3.37
C ALA A 160 -19.41 -6.27 1.91
N THR A 161 -18.57 -5.53 1.17
CA THR A 161 -18.18 -5.91 -0.20
C THR A 161 -17.40 -7.22 -0.23
N ALA A 162 -16.61 -7.50 0.81
CA ALA A 162 -15.89 -8.75 0.96
C ALA A 162 -16.85 -9.93 1.16
N GLU A 163 -17.92 -9.77 1.95
CA GLU A 163 -18.97 -10.80 2.08
C GLU A 163 -19.71 -11.02 0.75
N MET A 164 -19.98 -9.97 -0.02
CA MET A 164 -20.60 -10.11 -1.37
C MET A 164 -19.71 -10.90 -2.33
N VAL A 165 -18.39 -10.70 -2.27
CA VAL A 165 -17.44 -11.51 -3.03
C VAL A 165 -17.42 -12.96 -2.54
N ALA A 166 -17.46 -13.19 -1.22
CA ALA A 166 -17.53 -14.54 -0.67
C ALA A 166 -18.75 -15.30 -1.21
N ASP A 167 -19.92 -14.65 -1.21
CA ASP A 167 -21.18 -15.20 -1.69
C ASP A 167 -21.14 -15.46 -3.21
N LYS A 168 -20.70 -14.49 -4.03
CA LYS A 168 -20.71 -14.61 -5.51
C LYS A 168 -19.65 -15.55 -6.06
N TYR A 169 -18.46 -15.57 -5.46
CA TYR A 169 -17.31 -16.35 -5.91
C TYR A 169 -17.15 -17.64 -5.09
N GLU A 170 -18.09 -17.96 -4.20
CA GLU A 170 -18.13 -19.20 -3.42
C GLU A 170 -16.83 -19.47 -2.64
N VAL A 171 -16.23 -18.40 -2.09
CA VAL A 171 -14.99 -18.51 -1.32
C VAL A 171 -15.33 -18.81 0.14
N SER A 172 -15.26 -20.08 0.50
CA SER A 172 -15.64 -20.56 1.83
C SER A 172 -14.83 -19.92 2.96
N ARG A 173 -15.43 -19.85 4.17
CA ARG A 173 -14.74 -19.42 5.39
C ARG A 173 -13.43 -20.20 5.63
N ALA A 174 -13.44 -21.51 5.40
CA ALA A 174 -12.24 -22.34 5.57
C ALA A 174 -11.13 -21.95 4.60
N ALA A 175 -11.46 -21.61 3.35
CA ALA A 175 -10.48 -21.14 2.37
C ALA A 175 -9.92 -19.75 2.76
N GLN A 176 -10.76 -18.86 3.29
CA GLN A 176 -10.32 -17.55 3.79
C GLN A 176 -9.37 -17.69 4.99
N ASP A 177 -9.69 -18.55 5.95
CA ASP A 177 -8.86 -18.78 7.13
C ASP A 177 -7.55 -19.51 6.77
N GLN A 178 -7.58 -20.46 5.83
CA GLN A 178 -6.36 -21.09 5.32
C GLN A 178 -5.44 -20.07 4.64
N TYR A 179 -5.99 -19.20 3.80
CA TYR A 179 -5.21 -18.14 3.15
C TYR A 179 -4.59 -17.19 4.18
N ALA A 180 -5.34 -16.82 5.22
CA ALA A 180 -4.85 -15.97 6.30
C ALA A 180 -3.70 -16.62 7.08
N LEU A 181 -3.82 -17.92 7.40
CA LEU A 181 -2.74 -18.69 8.01
C LEU A 181 -1.49 -18.68 7.12
N ASP A 182 -1.64 -18.95 5.83
CA ASP A 182 -0.51 -18.97 4.89
C ASP A 182 0.16 -17.60 4.78
N SER A 183 -0.62 -16.51 4.76
CA SER A 183 -0.09 -15.13 4.77
C SER A 183 0.74 -14.87 6.03
N HIS A 184 0.26 -15.29 7.20
CA HIS A 184 1.00 -15.18 8.46
C HIS A 184 2.28 -16.01 8.47
N LEU A 185 2.24 -17.25 8.01
CA LEU A 185 3.40 -18.14 7.97
C LEU A 185 4.48 -17.61 7.02
N LYS A 186 4.10 -17.17 5.81
CA LYS A 186 5.02 -16.56 4.85
C LYS A 186 5.64 -15.27 5.38
N ALA A 187 4.86 -14.42 6.04
CA ALA A 187 5.36 -13.18 6.66
C ALA A 187 6.35 -13.45 7.79
N LEU A 188 6.06 -14.42 8.65
CA LEU A 188 6.96 -14.83 9.74
C LEU A 188 8.25 -15.44 9.19
N GLU A 189 8.16 -16.29 8.17
CA GLU A 189 9.34 -16.84 7.51
C GLU A 189 10.20 -15.73 6.89
N ALA A 190 9.59 -14.75 6.22
CA ALA A 190 10.31 -13.61 5.65
C ALA A 190 10.99 -12.75 6.73
N ILE A 191 10.32 -12.52 7.87
CA ILE A 191 10.90 -11.83 9.04
C ILE A 191 12.10 -12.63 9.58
N ASP A 192 11.93 -13.93 9.82
CA ASP A 192 12.95 -14.81 10.41
C ASP A 192 14.18 -14.96 9.51
N ARG A 193 13.97 -14.97 8.19
CA ARG A 193 15.05 -14.96 7.19
C ARG A 193 15.66 -13.58 6.96
N GLY A 194 15.10 -12.52 7.55
CA GLY A 194 15.56 -11.14 7.39
C GLY A 194 15.30 -10.56 6.01
N TRP A 195 14.34 -11.10 5.25
CA TRP A 195 14.04 -10.67 3.88
C TRP A 195 13.49 -9.25 3.78
N PHE A 196 12.92 -8.71 4.86
CA PHE A 196 12.47 -7.31 4.91
C PHE A 196 13.54 -6.30 5.31
N LYS A 197 14.75 -6.74 5.73
CA LYS A 197 15.79 -5.83 6.23
C LYS A 197 16.25 -4.81 5.18
N ASP A 198 16.26 -5.22 3.91
CA ASP A 198 16.70 -4.35 2.82
C ASP A 198 15.65 -3.29 2.45
N GLU A 199 14.37 -3.50 2.76
CA GLU A 199 13.29 -2.54 2.46
C GLU A 199 12.87 -1.69 3.66
N ILE A 200 13.04 -2.19 4.89
CA ILE A 200 12.67 -1.47 6.11
C ILE A 200 13.73 -0.44 6.52
N VAL A 201 13.29 0.75 6.92
CA VAL A 201 14.04 1.71 7.73
C VAL A 201 13.56 1.66 9.19
N PRO A 202 14.45 1.45 10.17
CA PRO A 202 14.09 1.53 11.58
C PRO A 202 13.52 2.90 11.95
N VAL A 203 12.47 2.90 12.78
CA VAL A 203 11.80 4.12 13.25
C VAL A 203 12.15 4.34 14.72
N GLU A 204 12.83 5.44 14.99
CA GLU A 204 13.17 5.86 16.34
C GLU A 204 12.09 6.76 16.94
N ILE A 205 11.59 6.41 18.12
CA ILE A 205 10.55 7.13 18.83
C ILE A 205 11.11 7.59 20.16
N ALA A 206 11.31 8.90 20.29
CA ALA A 206 11.78 9.52 21.51
C ALA A 206 10.69 9.44 22.61
N GLY A 207 10.98 8.73 23.70
CA GLY A 207 10.13 8.63 24.87
C GLY A 207 10.78 9.23 26.11
N ARG A 208 9.98 9.47 27.16
CA ARG A 208 10.47 10.00 28.46
C ARG A 208 11.54 9.10 29.12
N LYS A 209 11.51 7.79 28.83
CA LYS A 209 12.43 6.78 29.40
C LYS A 209 13.57 6.39 28.44
N GLY A 210 13.71 7.11 27.32
CA GLY A 210 14.67 6.79 26.25
C GLY A 210 13.99 6.57 24.90
N THR A 211 14.81 6.33 23.89
CA THR A 211 14.36 6.04 22.51
C THR A 211 13.93 4.59 22.38
N VAL A 212 12.75 4.36 21.81
CA VAL A 212 12.28 3.04 21.39
C VAL A 212 12.49 2.93 19.88
N VAL A 213 13.02 1.79 19.42
CA VAL A 213 13.21 1.52 17.99
C VAL A 213 12.15 0.51 17.56
N VAL A 214 11.40 0.86 16.52
CA VAL A 214 10.48 -0.05 15.81
C VAL A 214 11.13 -0.37 14.47
N ASP A 215 11.53 -1.62 14.26
CA ASP A 215 12.26 -2.09 13.07
C ASP A 215 11.65 -3.33 12.41
N THR A 216 10.54 -3.83 12.96
CA THR A 216 9.90 -5.08 12.57
C THR A 216 8.39 -4.85 12.42
N ASP A 217 7.80 -5.42 11.37
CA ASP A 217 6.35 -5.35 11.14
C ASP A 217 5.61 -5.97 12.33
N GLU A 218 4.68 -5.23 12.93
CA GLU A 218 3.99 -5.66 14.14
C GLU A 218 2.85 -6.63 13.83
N GLY A 219 2.31 -6.60 12.61
CA GLY A 219 1.14 -7.37 12.18
C GLY A 219 1.23 -8.88 12.40
N PRO A 220 2.28 -9.57 11.90
CA PRO A 220 2.35 -11.04 11.92
C PRO A 220 2.25 -11.65 13.32
N ARG A 221 1.57 -12.81 13.42
CA ARG A 221 1.25 -13.49 14.68
C ARG A 221 1.73 -14.94 14.63
N ARG A 222 2.65 -15.31 15.53
CA ARG A 222 3.26 -16.65 15.58
C ARG A 222 2.31 -17.74 16.07
N ASP A 223 1.27 -17.35 16.80
CA ASP A 223 0.25 -18.22 17.37
C ASP A 223 -0.96 -18.42 16.44
N THR A 224 -0.94 -17.86 15.23
CA THR A 224 -2.00 -18.08 14.22
C THR A 224 -2.08 -19.57 13.87
N SER A 225 -3.30 -20.11 13.96
CA SER A 225 -3.64 -21.49 13.58
C SER A 225 -5.09 -21.55 13.09
N LEU A 226 -5.46 -22.58 12.34
CA LEU A 226 -6.85 -22.77 11.91
C LEU A 226 -7.82 -22.88 13.09
N ASP A 227 -7.39 -23.45 14.22
CA ASP A 227 -8.21 -23.54 15.44
C ASP A 227 -8.47 -22.17 16.05
N VAL A 228 -7.49 -21.28 16.03
CA VAL A 228 -7.64 -19.90 16.51
C VAL A 228 -8.52 -19.10 15.54
N LEU A 229 -8.24 -19.18 14.23
CA LEU A 229 -8.99 -18.46 13.20
C LEU A 229 -10.45 -18.91 13.14
N GLY A 230 -10.72 -20.22 13.19
CA GLY A 230 -12.07 -20.78 13.13
C GLY A 230 -12.98 -20.38 14.30
N LYS A 231 -12.42 -19.96 15.44
CA LYS A 231 -13.17 -19.46 16.61
C LYS A 231 -13.60 -17.99 16.49
N LEU A 232 -13.05 -17.25 15.52
CA LEU A 232 -13.34 -15.82 15.38
C LEU A 232 -14.75 -15.60 14.83
N LYS A 233 -15.44 -14.64 15.44
CA LYS A 233 -16.78 -14.21 15.03
C LYS A 233 -16.72 -13.39 13.74
N PRO A 234 -17.75 -13.46 12.89
CA PRO A 234 -17.89 -12.58 11.73
C PRO A 234 -17.88 -11.10 12.14
N ALA A 235 -17.22 -10.26 11.34
CA ALA A 235 -16.99 -8.85 11.68
C ALA A 235 -18.03 -7.89 11.04
N PHE A 236 -18.62 -8.24 9.89
CA PHE A 236 -19.39 -7.30 9.08
C PHE A 236 -20.84 -7.71 8.80
N LYS A 237 -21.14 -9.02 8.82
CA LYS A 237 -22.48 -9.56 8.58
C LYS A 237 -22.75 -10.67 9.60
N LYS A 238 -23.99 -10.73 10.12
CA LYS A 238 -24.42 -11.86 10.95
C LYS A 238 -24.34 -13.13 10.11
N ASP A 239 -23.69 -14.17 10.65
CA ASP A 239 -23.42 -15.43 9.94
C ASP A 239 -22.54 -15.26 8.69
N GLY A 240 -21.75 -14.17 8.63
CA GLY A 240 -20.78 -13.90 7.57
C GLY A 240 -19.52 -14.76 7.66
N SER A 241 -18.67 -14.62 6.65
CA SER A 241 -17.42 -15.37 6.50
C SER A 241 -16.18 -14.54 6.84
N VAL A 242 -16.29 -13.22 6.78
CA VAL A 242 -15.17 -12.30 7.00
C VAL A 242 -15.01 -12.02 8.49
N THR A 243 -13.80 -12.20 9.00
CA THR A 243 -13.44 -12.01 10.40
C THR A 243 -12.20 -11.12 10.55
N ALA A 244 -11.91 -10.69 11.78
CA ALA A 244 -10.67 -9.98 12.08
C ALA A 244 -9.39 -10.81 11.85
N GLY A 245 -9.50 -12.13 11.66
CA GLY A 245 -8.36 -13.01 11.39
C GLY A 245 -8.09 -13.26 9.92
N ASN A 246 -9.07 -13.02 9.04
CA ASN A 246 -8.93 -13.19 7.59
C ASN A 246 -9.11 -11.86 6.82
N ALA A 247 -9.11 -10.75 7.55
CA ALA A 247 -9.04 -9.38 7.07
C ALA A 247 -7.77 -8.71 7.64
N PRO A 248 -7.16 -7.75 6.94
CA PRO A 248 -6.10 -6.93 7.50
C PRO A 248 -6.61 -6.09 8.66
N SER A 249 -5.72 -5.77 9.58
CA SER A 249 -5.98 -4.76 10.61
C SER A 249 -5.96 -3.34 10.04
N VAL A 250 -6.29 -2.38 10.90
CA VAL A 250 -5.96 -0.96 10.71
C VAL A 250 -4.49 -0.76 11.06
N ASN A 251 -3.75 0.03 10.27
CA ASN A 251 -2.30 0.12 10.39
C ASN A 251 -1.73 1.51 10.07
N ASP A 252 -0.53 1.75 10.59
CA ASP A 252 0.28 2.93 10.32
C ASP A 252 1.52 2.52 9.50
N GLY A 253 1.97 3.38 8.59
CA GLY A 253 3.22 3.16 7.86
C GLY A 253 3.40 4.07 6.65
N ALA A 254 4.61 4.07 6.11
CA ALA A 254 4.95 4.77 4.87
C ALA A 254 5.90 3.95 4.00
N ALA A 255 5.79 4.12 2.69
CA ALA A 255 6.68 3.51 1.71
C ALA A 255 6.91 4.47 0.55
N THR A 256 8.18 4.69 0.19
CA THR A 256 8.60 5.60 -0.88
C THR A 256 9.58 4.91 -1.82
N VAL A 257 9.59 5.35 -3.07
CA VAL A 257 10.52 4.94 -4.12
C VAL A 257 11.01 6.17 -4.86
N LEU A 258 12.22 6.09 -5.40
CA LEU A 258 12.78 7.12 -6.26
C LEU A 258 12.63 6.71 -7.72
N VAL A 259 11.72 7.39 -8.43
CA VAL A 259 11.41 7.15 -9.84
C VAL A 259 12.26 8.10 -10.69
N MET A 260 12.92 7.57 -11.71
CA MET A 260 13.83 8.34 -12.56
C MET A 260 13.67 7.98 -14.03
N SER A 261 14.03 8.91 -14.91
CA SER A 261 14.33 8.53 -16.29
C SER A 261 15.58 7.63 -16.30
N ALA A 262 15.57 6.58 -17.14
CA ALA A 262 16.73 5.69 -17.26
C ALA A 262 18.01 6.45 -17.66
N GLU A 263 17.86 7.46 -18.52
CA GLU A 263 18.95 8.36 -18.94
C GLU A 263 19.54 9.15 -17.77
N LYS A 264 18.70 9.72 -16.89
CA LYS A 264 19.16 10.46 -15.71
C LYS A 264 19.81 9.52 -14.70
N ALA A 265 19.25 8.33 -14.48
CA ALA A 265 19.85 7.30 -13.63
C ALA A 265 21.25 6.92 -14.13
N GLN A 266 21.42 6.71 -15.45
CA GLN A 266 22.71 6.44 -16.07
C GLN A 266 23.70 7.61 -15.91
N LYS A 267 23.25 8.85 -16.14
CA LYS A 267 24.08 10.06 -15.97
C LYS A 267 24.59 10.22 -14.53
N LEU A 268 23.80 9.82 -13.54
CA LEU A 268 24.17 9.83 -12.13
C LEU A 268 24.91 8.55 -11.67
N GLY A 269 25.17 7.60 -12.57
CA GLY A 269 25.86 6.35 -12.24
C GLY A 269 25.05 5.40 -11.35
N LEU A 270 23.72 5.51 -11.34
CA LEU A 270 22.84 4.72 -10.51
C LEU A 270 22.43 3.43 -11.21
N LYS A 271 22.43 2.31 -10.48
CA LYS A 271 21.88 1.04 -10.95
C LYS A 271 20.37 0.98 -10.66
N PRO A 272 19.50 0.81 -11.67
CA PRO A 272 18.08 0.58 -11.45
C PRO A 272 17.82 -0.65 -10.55
N LEU A 273 16.83 -0.54 -9.67
CA LEU A 273 16.24 -1.69 -8.98
C LEU A 273 15.19 -2.37 -9.85
N ALA A 274 14.42 -1.59 -10.61
CA ALA A 274 13.39 -2.08 -11.50
C ALA A 274 13.09 -1.09 -12.61
N ARG A 275 12.66 -1.60 -13.77
CA ARG A 275 12.08 -0.84 -14.88
C ARG A 275 10.57 -0.90 -14.79
N ILE A 276 9.90 0.25 -14.90
CA ILE A 276 8.44 0.32 -14.98
C ILE A 276 8.02 0.03 -16.42
N VAL A 277 7.50 -1.19 -16.65
CA VAL A 277 7.10 -1.64 -17.99
C VAL A 277 5.83 -0.92 -18.41
N ASP A 278 4.76 -1.09 -17.63
CA ASP A 278 3.52 -0.37 -17.84
C ASP A 278 2.62 -0.41 -16.59
N TYR A 279 1.51 0.32 -16.64
CA TYR A 279 0.50 0.39 -15.61
C TYR A 279 -0.90 0.55 -16.20
N ALA A 280 -1.90 0.10 -15.45
CA ALA A 280 -3.29 0.16 -15.85
C ALA A 280 -4.21 0.47 -14.67
N VAL A 281 -5.35 1.07 -15.00
CA VAL A 281 -6.48 1.26 -14.09
C VAL A 281 -7.67 0.51 -14.67
N GLY A 282 -8.31 -0.32 -13.85
CA GLY A 282 -9.57 -0.99 -14.10
C GLY A 282 -10.65 -0.53 -13.12
N GLY A 283 -11.91 -0.78 -13.43
CA GLY A 283 -13.03 -0.42 -12.56
C GLY A 283 -14.20 -1.38 -12.70
N LEU A 284 -15.01 -1.41 -11.65
CA LEU A 284 -16.28 -2.12 -11.53
C LEU A 284 -17.21 -1.21 -10.71
N ASP A 285 -18.47 -1.62 -10.53
CA ASP A 285 -19.36 -0.90 -9.62
C ASP A 285 -18.78 -0.90 -8.18
N PRO A 286 -19.03 0.13 -7.35
CA PRO A 286 -18.38 0.28 -6.04
C PRO A 286 -18.50 -0.94 -5.11
N GLU A 287 -19.63 -1.63 -5.13
CA GLU A 287 -19.87 -2.86 -4.35
C GLU A 287 -18.96 -4.03 -4.78
N TRP A 288 -18.44 -4.03 -6.01
CA TRP A 288 -17.53 -5.05 -6.56
C TRP A 288 -16.05 -4.62 -6.48
N VAL A 289 -15.74 -3.59 -5.70
CA VAL A 289 -14.39 -3.02 -5.56
C VAL A 289 -13.30 -4.07 -5.34
N MET A 290 -13.58 -5.09 -4.54
CA MET A 290 -12.64 -6.17 -4.22
C MET A 290 -12.15 -6.93 -5.46
N MET A 291 -12.95 -7.00 -6.53
CA MET A 291 -12.60 -7.69 -7.77
C MET A 291 -11.94 -6.80 -8.81
N THR A 292 -11.79 -5.49 -8.56
CA THR A 292 -11.17 -4.53 -9.49
C THR A 292 -9.69 -4.80 -9.84
N PRO A 293 -8.88 -5.56 -9.06
CA PRO A 293 -7.57 -6.03 -9.52
C PRO A 293 -7.64 -6.89 -10.79
N VAL A 294 -8.76 -7.60 -11.02
CA VAL A 294 -8.96 -8.41 -12.23
C VAL A 294 -8.95 -7.54 -13.49
N PRO A 295 -9.87 -6.59 -13.71
CA PRO A 295 -9.84 -5.75 -14.90
C PRO A 295 -8.58 -4.88 -14.99
N ALA A 296 -7.99 -4.45 -13.86
CA ALA A 296 -6.74 -3.70 -13.88
C ALA A 296 -5.56 -4.55 -14.41
N THR A 297 -5.41 -5.78 -13.91
CA THR A 297 -4.35 -6.70 -14.33
C THR A 297 -4.56 -7.21 -15.75
N THR A 298 -5.80 -7.56 -16.12
CA THR A 298 -6.13 -7.94 -17.50
C THR A 298 -5.77 -6.82 -18.50
N LYS A 299 -6.09 -5.57 -18.16
CA LYS A 299 -5.70 -4.42 -18.99
C LYS A 299 -4.19 -4.22 -19.05
N LEU A 300 -3.47 -4.45 -17.95
CA LEU A 300 -2.00 -4.43 -17.96
C LEU A 300 -1.44 -5.51 -18.90
N PHE A 301 -1.96 -6.73 -18.84
CA PHE A 301 -1.58 -7.84 -19.73
C PHE A 301 -1.85 -7.51 -21.20
N GLN A 302 -2.99 -6.90 -21.52
CA GLN A 302 -3.28 -6.43 -22.88
C GLN A 302 -2.25 -5.40 -23.38
N LYS A 303 -1.78 -4.50 -22.52
CA LYS A 303 -0.79 -3.47 -22.90
C LYS A 303 0.63 -4.02 -23.07
N THR A 304 0.98 -5.04 -22.28
CA THR A 304 2.35 -5.58 -22.19
C THR A 304 2.55 -6.85 -23.01
N GLY A 305 1.47 -7.54 -23.40
CA GLY A 305 1.53 -8.89 -23.97
C GLY A 305 1.89 -9.96 -22.93
N TRP A 306 1.84 -9.63 -21.64
CA TRP A 306 2.12 -10.59 -20.56
C TRP A 306 0.93 -11.53 -20.31
N THR A 307 1.24 -12.66 -19.68
CA THR A 307 0.26 -13.67 -19.29
C THR A 307 0.53 -14.11 -17.85
N PRO A 308 -0.45 -14.70 -17.14
CA PRO A 308 -0.23 -15.24 -15.79
C PRO A 308 0.98 -16.17 -15.69
N GLU A 309 1.27 -16.93 -16.75
CA GLU A 309 2.36 -17.90 -16.78
C GLU A 309 3.74 -17.25 -16.87
N ASN A 310 3.86 -16.14 -17.62
CA ASN A 310 5.14 -15.48 -17.91
C ASN A 310 5.52 -14.36 -16.92
N VAL A 311 4.66 -14.07 -15.96
CA VAL A 311 4.98 -13.27 -14.78
C VAL A 311 5.53 -14.20 -13.70
N ASP A 312 6.64 -13.80 -13.08
CA ASP A 312 7.32 -14.62 -12.07
C ASP A 312 6.69 -14.50 -10.69
N LEU A 313 6.37 -13.27 -10.27
CA LEU A 313 5.80 -12.97 -8.95
C LEU A 313 4.67 -11.95 -9.02
N PHE A 314 3.73 -12.08 -8.11
CA PHE A 314 2.60 -11.17 -7.95
C PHE A 314 2.54 -10.68 -6.51
N GLU A 315 2.38 -9.37 -6.35
CA GLU A 315 1.97 -8.76 -5.10
C GLU A 315 0.55 -8.23 -5.27
N PHE A 316 -0.43 -9.03 -4.86
CA PHE A 316 -1.83 -8.65 -4.81
C PHE A 316 -2.16 -8.26 -3.38
N ASN A 317 -2.44 -6.97 -3.15
CA ASN A 317 -2.76 -6.50 -1.80
C ASN A 317 -3.95 -7.26 -1.23
N GLU A 318 -3.79 -7.84 -0.05
CA GLU A 318 -4.78 -8.67 0.62
C GLU A 318 -5.73 -7.77 1.43
N ALA A 319 -6.56 -6.98 0.74
CA ALA A 319 -7.54 -6.14 1.44
C ALA A 319 -8.50 -7.00 2.26
N PHE A 320 -8.75 -8.22 1.80
CA PHE A 320 -9.36 -9.34 2.54
C PHE A 320 -8.87 -10.67 1.95
N SER A 321 -8.81 -11.74 2.74
CA SER A 321 -8.42 -13.07 2.24
C SER A 321 -9.35 -13.55 1.13
N VAL A 322 -10.66 -13.28 1.27
CA VAL A 322 -11.67 -13.61 0.24
C VAL A 322 -11.35 -12.99 -1.12
N GLN A 323 -10.93 -11.73 -1.11
CA GLN A 323 -10.57 -10.98 -2.31
C GLN A 323 -9.30 -11.57 -2.95
N ALA A 324 -8.29 -11.87 -2.14
CA ALA A 324 -7.04 -12.44 -2.65
C ALA A 324 -7.28 -13.82 -3.29
N CYS A 325 -8.08 -14.67 -2.66
CA CYS A 325 -8.50 -15.97 -3.20
C CYS A 325 -9.24 -15.82 -4.53
N ALA A 326 -10.28 -14.97 -4.56
CA ALA A 326 -11.11 -14.77 -5.75
C ALA A 326 -10.28 -14.18 -6.92
N VAL A 327 -9.54 -13.10 -6.69
CA VAL A 327 -8.72 -12.45 -7.73
C VAL A 327 -7.67 -13.41 -8.30
N THR A 328 -6.98 -14.17 -7.45
CA THR A 328 -5.96 -15.14 -7.89
C THR A 328 -6.58 -16.20 -8.79
N ARG A 329 -7.74 -16.74 -8.41
CA ARG A 329 -8.47 -17.74 -9.19
C ARG A 329 -8.98 -17.18 -10.51
N GLU A 330 -9.62 -16.02 -10.51
CA GLU A 330 -10.19 -15.40 -11.72
C GLU A 330 -9.13 -15.00 -12.74
N LEU A 331 -7.92 -14.63 -12.29
CA LEU A 331 -6.80 -14.34 -13.18
C LEU A 331 -6.03 -15.59 -13.63
N GLY A 332 -6.36 -16.78 -13.11
CA GLY A 332 -5.63 -18.01 -13.42
C GLY A 332 -4.17 -17.98 -12.97
N VAL A 333 -3.88 -17.25 -11.89
CA VAL A 333 -2.52 -17.09 -11.38
C VAL A 333 -2.19 -18.25 -10.43
N ASP A 334 -0.97 -18.79 -10.56
CA ASP A 334 -0.44 -19.76 -9.61
C ASP A 334 -0.27 -19.11 -8.22
N VAL A 335 -0.98 -19.64 -7.23
CA VAL A 335 -0.96 -19.17 -5.84
C VAL A 335 0.46 -19.19 -5.23
N ALA A 336 1.36 -20.06 -5.72
CA ALA A 336 2.75 -20.11 -5.26
C ALA A 336 3.57 -18.87 -5.68
N LYS A 337 3.10 -18.11 -6.68
CA LYS A 337 3.71 -16.85 -7.13
C LYS A 337 3.15 -15.61 -6.42
N VAL A 338 2.07 -15.75 -5.64
CA VAL A 338 1.38 -14.63 -5.01
C VAL A 338 1.85 -14.42 -3.58
N ASN A 339 2.23 -13.17 -3.27
CA ASN A 339 2.59 -12.68 -1.94
C ASN A 339 3.56 -13.63 -1.22
N VAL A 340 4.70 -13.90 -1.87
CA VAL A 340 5.66 -14.94 -1.42
C VAL A 340 6.32 -14.64 -0.07
N HIS A 341 6.13 -13.43 0.46
CA HIS A 341 6.59 -13.00 1.78
C HIS A 341 5.42 -12.66 2.71
N GLY A 342 4.23 -13.17 2.41
CA GLY A 342 3.00 -12.79 3.08
C GLY A 342 2.50 -11.42 2.60
N GLY A 343 1.24 -11.12 2.88
CA GLY A 343 0.62 -9.87 2.44
C GLY A 343 -0.12 -9.17 3.57
N ALA A 344 -1.07 -8.31 3.20
CA ALA A 344 -1.68 -7.36 4.12
C ALA A 344 -2.52 -8.01 5.24
N VAL A 345 -3.05 -9.24 5.06
CA VAL A 345 -3.76 -9.94 6.15
C VAL A 345 -2.83 -10.18 7.33
N ALA A 346 -1.56 -10.50 7.06
CA ALA A 346 -0.54 -10.65 8.08
C ALA A 346 0.19 -9.36 8.41
N LEU A 347 0.67 -8.65 7.40
CA LEU A 347 1.56 -7.48 7.55
C LEU A 347 0.80 -6.22 7.96
N GLY A 348 -0.44 -6.06 7.52
CA GLY A 348 -1.27 -4.88 7.72
C GLY A 348 -1.49 -4.03 6.46
N HIS A 349 -2.46 -3.10 6.55
CA HIS A 349 -2.94 -2.29 5.43
C HIS A 349 -2.99 -0.77 5.75
N PRO A 350 -1.85 -0.07 5.83
CA PRO A 350 -1.84 1.40 5.90
C PRO A 350 -2.31 1.96 4.55
N ILE A 351 -3.57 2.38 4.46
CA ILE A 351 -4.29 2.54 3.17
C ILE A 351 -3.57 3.45 2.17
N GLY A 352 -3.09 4.63 2.58
CA GLY A 352 -2.35 5.54 1.69
C GLY A 352 -0.98 5.03 1.23
N ALA A 353 -0.33 4.17 2.02
CA ALA A 353 1.01 3.64 1.76
C ALA A 353 1.02 2.25 1.09
N SER A 354 -0.08 1.52 1.15
CA SER A 354 -0.10 0.09 0.80
C SER A 354 0.30 -0.18 -0.65
N GLY A 355 -0.13 0.67 -1.58
CA GLY A 355 0.24 0.54 -2.98
C GLY A 355 1.76 0.65 -3.25
N SER A 356 2.47 1.57 -2.59
CA SER A 356 3.93 1.66 -2.75
C SER A 356 4.65 0.60 -1.90
N ARG A 357 4.07 0.18 -0.77
CA ARG A 357 4.59 -0.92 0.05
C ARG A 357 4.64 -2.23 -0.74
N ILE A 358 3.54 -2.65 -1.36
CA ILE A 358 3.51 -3.89 -2.15
C ILE A 358 4.48 -3.85 -3.34
N LEU A 359 4.64 -2.68 -3.96
CA LEU A 359 5.57 -2.51 -5.07
C LEU A 359 7.02 -2.69 -4.61
N LEU A 360 7.38 -2.08 -3.47
CA LEU A 360 8.72 -2.23 -2.91
C LEU A 360 8.99 -3.69 -2.52
N THR A 361 8.07 -4.32 -1.81
CA THR A 361 8.17 -5.75 -1.45
C THR A 361 8.32 -6.64 -2.69
N LEU A 362 7.58 -6.37 -3.77
CA LEU A 362 7.72 -7.10 -5.04
C LEU A 362 9.13 -6.99 -5.63
N ILE A 363 9.71 -5.78 -5.66
CA ILE A 363 11.06 -5.53 -6.18
C ILE A 363 12.09 -6.35 -5.40
N HIS A 364 12.01 -6.31 -4.07
CA HIS A 364 12.94 -7.06 -3.22
C HIS A 364 12.73 -8.57 -3.33
N ALA A 365 11.49 -9.05 -3.41
CA ALA A 365 11.15 -10.46 -3.58
C ALA A 365 11.69 -11.02 -4.92
N LEU A 366 11.52 -10.29 -6.03
CA LEU A 366 12.07 -10.68 -7.33
C LEU A 366 13.58 -10.84 -7.25
N LYS A 367 14.28 -9.87 -6.64
CA LYS A 367 15.74 -9.91 -6.48
C LYS A 367 16.20 -11.11 -5.63
N GLN A 368 15.52 -11.36 -4.51
CA GLN A 368 15.83 -12.47 -3.60
C GLN A 368 15.57 -13.84 -4.23
N LYS A 369 14.58 -13.93 -5.13
CA LYS A 369 14.22 -15.17 -5.84
C LYS A 369 14.93 -15.35 -7.17
N GLY A 370 15.75 -14.40 -7.61
CA GLY A 370 16.41 -14.44 -8.92
C GLY A 370 15.39 -14.48 -10.06
N LYS A 371 14.35 -13.66 -9.97
CA LYS A 371 13.22 -13.56 -10.90
C LYS A 371 13.16 -12.16 -11.51
N ASN A 372 12.47 -12.01 -12.63
CA ASN A 372 12.59 -10.80 -13.44
C ASN A 372 11.28 -10.03 -13.52
N ARG A 373 10.15 -10.72 -13.80
CA ARG A 373 8.86 -10.07 -14.06
C ARG A 373 7.94 -10.09 -12.85
N GLY A 374 7.46 -8.91 -12.46
CA GLY A 374 6.51 -8.79 -11.36
C GLY A 374 5.29 -7.93 -11.69
N VAL A 375 4.17 -8.24 -11.05
CA VAL A 375 2.97 -7.40 -11.07
C VAL A 375 2.55 -7.05 -9.65
N ALA A 376 2.42 -5.75 -9.37
CA ALA A 376 1.79 -5.23 -8.15
C ALA A 376 0.36 -4.76 -8.48
N SER A 377 -0.64 -5.23 -7.74
CA SER A 377 -2.04 -4.83 -7.95
C SER A 377 -2.84 -4.74 -6.65
N LEU A 378 -3.83 -3.83 -6.64
CA LEU A 378 -4.71 -3.62 -5.50
C LEU A 378 -6.04 -2.97 -5.89
N CYS A 379 -7.08 -3.28 -5.11
CA CYS A 379 -8.38 -2.61 -5.15
C CYS A 379 -8.33 -1.26 -4.42
N MET A 380 -9.30 -0.38 -4.70
CA MET A 380 -9.42 0.94 -4.10
C MET A 380 -10.91 1.29 -3.92
N GLY A 381 -11.29 1.67 -2.69
CA GLY A 381 -12.66 2.11 -2.35
C GLY A 381 -13.26 3.03 -3.42
N GLY A 382 -14.55 2.83 -3.73
CA GLY A 382 -15.24 3.52 -4.82
C GLY A 382 -15.13 2.85 -6.20
N GLY A 383 -14.72 1.57 -6.26
CA GLY A 383 -14.89 0.74 -7.47
C GLY A 383 -13.76 0.80 -8.49
N ASN A 384 -12.53 1.11 -8.09
CA ASN A 384 -11.38 1.09 -9.02
C ASN A 384 -10.26 0.16 -8.52
N GLY A 385 -9.41 -0.31 -9.44
CA GLY A 385 -8.21 -1.09 -9.17
C GLY A 385 -7.02 -0.61 -9.99
N LEU A 386 -5.81 -0.83 -9.49
CA LEU A 386 -4.56 -0.51 -10.16
C LEU A 386 -3.73 -1.76 -10.41
N ALA A 387 -2.99 -1.79 -11.50
CA ALA A 387 -1.93 -2.78 -11.73
C ALA A 387 -0.70 -2.09 -12.31
N MET A 388 0.48 -2.50 -11.85
CA MET A 388 1.77 -2.06 -12.38
C MET A 388 2.65 -3.28 -12.67
N GLY A 389 3.16 -3.35 -13.90
CA GLY A 389 4.13 -4.35 -14.33
C GLY A 389 5.54 -3.78 -14.25
N ILE A 390 6.44 -4.53 -13.62
CA ILE A 390 7.86 -4.17 -13.51
C ILE A 390 8.76 -5.32 -13.97
N GLU A 391 9.94 -4.96 -14.45
CA GLU A 391 11.02 -5.91 -14.71
C GLU A 391 12.26 -5.52 -13.92
N ILE A 392 13.00 -6.50 -13.40
CA ILE A 392 14.32 -6.30 -12.79
C ILE A 392 15.40 -7.06 -13.59
N GLU A 393 16.63 -6.57 -13.53
CA GLU A 393 17.81 -7.13 -14.25
C GLU A 393 18.76 -7.93 -13.35
#